data_AF-A0A947GP62-F1
#
_entry.id   AF-A0A947GP62-F1
#
_cell.length_a   1.000
_cell.length_b   1.000
_cell.length_c   1.000
_cell.angle_alpha   90.00
_cell.angle_beta   90.00
_cell.angle_gamma   90.00
#
_symmetry.space_group_name_H-M   'P 1'
#
loop_
_entity.id
_entity.type
_entity.pdbx_description
1 polymer ?
#
loop_
_entity_poly.entity_id
_entity_poly.type
_entity_poly.pdbx_seq_one_letter_code
_entity_poly.pdbx_strand_id
1 'polypeptide(L)'
;MQEKKSPPWWKFGHMWLVVGGPAVVVVASFITLYLAIMSPNPIIDVQAEAREARVAAPVNSPMPNMAPAMQARNHAATGVPAPVKP
;
A
#
# COMPACT_ATOMS: atom_id res chain seq x y z
N MET A 1 54.70 5.73 39.22
CA MET A 1 53.68 4.77 38.78
C MET A 1 53.15 5.27 37.44
N GLN A 2 53.49 4.60 36.32
CA GLN A 2 53.02 5.02 35.00
C GLN A 2 51.56 4.56 34.83
N GLU A 3 50.64 5.51 34.71
CA GLU A 3 49.23 5.26 34.47
C GLU A 3 49.03 4.83 32.99
N LYS A 4 48.76 3.55 32.76
CA LYS A 4 48.36 3.07 31.43
C LYS A 4 46.93 3.56 31.15
N LYS A 5 46.79 4.64 30.38
CA LYS A 5 45.48 5.04 29.83
C LYS A 5 45.03 4.06 28.75
N SER A 6 43.87 3.44 28.97
CA SER A 6 43.18 2.65 27.95
C SER A 6 42.77 3.54 26.77
N PRO A 7 42.89 3.07 25.51
CA PRO A 7 42.47 3.84 24.35
C PRO A 7 40.94 4.02 24.32
N PRO A 8 40.42 5.07 23.65
CA PRO A 8 39.00 5.32 23.55
C PRO A 8 38.24 4.17 22.89
N TRP A 9 37.03 3.90 23.40
CA TRP A 9 36.22 2.72 23.03
C TRP A 9 35.81 2.67 21.54
N TRP A 10 35.66 3.82 20.88
CA TRP A 10 35.32 3.91 19.45
C TRP A 10 36.41 3.44 18.49
N LYS A 11 37.64 3.25 18.97
CA LYS A 11 38.75 2.69 18.17
C LYS A 11 38.62 1.17 17.96
N PHE A 12 37.83 0.48 18.77
CA PHE A 12 37.70 -0.98 18.71
C PHE A 12 36.64 -1.38 17.68
N GLY A 13 37.01 -2.23 16.72
CA GLY A 13 36.09 -2.70 15.66
C GLY A 13 34.83 -3.41 16.17
N HIS A 14 34.94 -4.14 17.29
CA HIS A 14 33.81 -4.86 17.90
C HIS A 14 32.69 -3.92 18.38
N MET A 15 33.00 -2.67 18.74
CA MET A 15 31.97 -1.67 19.06
C MET A 15 31.04 -1.43 17.86
N TRP A 16 31.60 -1.36 16.66
CA TRP A 16 30.82 -1.15 15.44
C TRP A 16 29.96 -2.35 15.07
N LEU A 17 30.29 -3.57 15.52
CA LEU A 17 29.38 -4.71 15.37
C LEU A 17 28.13 -4.56 16.24
N VAL A 18 28.27 -3.98 17.43
CA VAL A 18 27.15 -3.73 18.36
C VAL A 18 26.29 -2.57 17.90
N VAL A 19 26.90 -1.46 17.47
CA VAL A 19 26.19 -0.25 17.02
C VAL A 19 25.71 -0.34 15.58
N GLY A 20 26.44 -1.06 14.73
CA GLY A 20 26.16 -1.20 13.30
C GLY A 20 24.82 -1.89 13.02
N GLY A 21 24.49 -2.95 13.76
CA GLY A 21 23.20 -3.64 13.61
C GLY A 21 22.00 -2.69 13.80
N PRO A 22 21.87 -2.04 14.97
CA PRO A 22 20.83 -1.04 15.20
C PRO A 22 20.86 0.12 14.20
N ALA A 23 22.04 0.63 13.84
CA ALA A 23 22.17 1.71 12.86
C ALA A 23 21.60 1.33 11.49
N VAL A 24 21.86 0.11 11.01
CA VAL A 24 21.33 -0.40 9.74
C VAL A 24 19.79 -0.49 9.78
N VAL A 25 19.20 -0.96 10.89
CA VAL A 25 17.74 -1.04 11.04
C VAL A 25 17.09 0.34 10.99
N VAL A 26 17.70 1.34 11.64
CA VAL A 26 17.21 2.73 11.59
C VAL A 26 17.27 3.27 10.15
N VAL A 27 18.36 3.05 9.43
CA VAL A 27 18.45 3.45 8.02
C VAL A 27 17.40 2.74 7.17
N ALA A 28 17.21 1.43 7.37
CA ALA A 28 16.21 0.64 6.65
C ALA A 28 14.78 1.14 6.89
N SER A 29 14.43 1.54 8.12
CA SER A 29 13.08 2.06 8.42
C SER A 29 12.80 3.38 7.70
N PHE A 30 13.79 4.26 7.57
CA PHE A 30 13.67 5.48 6.77
C PHE A 30 13.52 5.19 5.28
N ILE A 31 14.23 4.18 4.75
CA ILE A 31 14.05 3.76 3.35
C ILE A 31 12.62 3.25 3.14
N THR A 32 12.10 2.41 4.04
CA THR A 32 10.72 1.94 3.97
C THR A 32 9.72 3.09 4.05
N LEU A 33 9.92 4.03 4.97
CA LEU A 33 9.07 5.23 5.10
C LEU A 33 9.09 6.05 3.82
N TYR A 34 10.27 6.28 3.25
CA TYR A 34 10.43 6.99 1.99
C TYR A 34 9.65 6.33 0.87
N LEU A 35 9.78 5.01 0.71
CA LEU A 35 9.02 4.25 -0.29
C LEU A 35 7.51 4.35 -0.06
N ALA A 36 7.05 4.29 1.19
CA ALA A 36 5.64 4.38 1.53
C ALA A 36 5.02 5.74 1.15
N ILE A 37 5.76 6.84 1.34
CA ILE A 37 5.32 8.18 0.94
C ILE A 37 5.34 8.33 -0.58
N MET A 38 6.36 7.78 -1.23
CA MET A 38 6.59 7.95 -2.67
C MET A 38 5.72 7.03 -3.54
N SER A 39 5.23 5.92 -2.99
CA SER A 39 4.41 4.92 -3.69
C SER A 39 2.96 4.95 -3.19
N PRO A 40 2.16 5.96 -3.58
CA PRO A 40 0.73 5.91 -3.33
C PRO A 40 0.17 4.71 -4.10
N ASN A 41 -0.25 3.69 -3.35
CA ASN A 41 -0.89 2.52 -3.94
C ASN A 41 -2.20 2.99 -4.58
N PRO A 42 -2.35 2.95 -5.92
CA PRO A 42 -3.58 3.38 -6.55
C PRO A 42 -4.68 2.40 -6.11
N ILE A 43 -5.76 2.94 -5.55
CA ILE A 43 -6.99 2.19 -5.37
C ILE A 43 -7.53 1.87 -6.76
N ILE A 44 -7.49 0.60 -7.17
CA ILE A 44 -8.22 0.15 -8.35
C ILE A 44 -9.70 0.26 -7.98
N ASP A 45 -10.33 1.35 -8.42
CA ASP A 45 -11.76 1.51 -8.27
C ASP A 45 -12.45 0.60 -9.31
N VAL A 46 -12.69 -0.64 -8.89
CA VAL A 46 -13.41 -1.65 -9.66
C VAL A 46 -14.80 -1.14 -10.08
N GLN A 47 -15.40 -0.21 -9.33
CA GLN A 47 -16.67 0.41 -9.70
C GLN A 47 -16.48 1.47 -10.80
N ALA A 48 -15.40 2.25 -10.77
CA ALA A 48 -15.08 3.20 -11.84
C ALA A 48 -14.79 2.49 -13.17
N GLU A 49 -13.97 1.44 -13.16
CA GLU A 49 -13.67 0.65 -14.36
C GLU A 49 -14.94 -0.05 -14.90
N ALA A 50 -15.77 -0.62 -14.01
CA ALA A 50 -17.05 -1.19 -14.40
C ALA A 50 -18.05 -0.13 -14.91
N ARG A 51 -17.98 1.11 -14.42
CA ARG A 51 -18.82 2.22 -14.88
C ARG A 51 -18.39 2.72 -16.26
N GLU A 52 -17.09 2.82 -16.50
CA GLU A 52 -16.54 3.15 -17.83
C GLU A 52 -16.90 2.08 -18.86
N ALA A 53 -16.78 0.80 -18.49
CA ALA A 53 -17.21 -0.32 -19.34
C ALA A 53 -18.72 -0.30 -19.64
N ARG A 54 -19.56 0.13 -18.68
CA ARG A 54 -21.02 0.28 -18.89
C ARG A 54 -21.40 1.49 -19.74
N VAL A 55 -20.64 2.58 -19.67
CA VAL A 55 -20.87 3.78 -20.51
C VAL A 55 -20.48 3.52 -21.96
N ALA A 56 -19.47 2.68 -22.20
CA ALA A 56 -19.07 2.25 -23.54
C ALA A 56 -19.99 1.20 -24.17
N ALA A 57 -20.87 0.57 -23.38
CA ALA A 57 -21.81 -0.44 -23.87
C ALA A 57 -23.07 0.22 -24.50
N PRO A 58 -23.60 -0.31 -25.62
CA PRO A 58 -24.77 0.25 -26.27
C PRO A 58 -26.01 0.16 -25.38
N VAL A 59 -26.81 1.23 -25.37
CA VAL A 59 -28.02 1.46 -24.52
C VAL A 59 -29.05 0.31 -24.52
N ASN A 60 -29.00 -0.60 -25.48
CA ASN A 60 -29.95 -1.72 -25.63
C ASN A 60 -29.36 -3.11 -25.27
N SER A 61 -28.21 -3.19 -24.59
CA SER A 61 -27.67 -4.46 -24.11
C SER A 61 -28.44 -4.96 -22.87
N PRO A 62 -29.17 -6.09 -22.92
CA PRO A 62 -29.90 -6.60 -21.77
C PRO A 62 -28.94 -7.34 -20.85
N MET A 63 -28.22 -6.62 -19.97
CA MET A 63 -27.36 -7.27 -18.98
C MET A 63 -27.52 -6.70 -17.56
N PRO A 64 -28.62 -7.02 -16.85
CA PRO A 64 -28.78 -6.75 -15.41
C PRO A 64 -27.87 -7.61 -14.52
N ASN A 65 -27.14 -8.56 -15.10
CA ASN A 65 -26.58 -9.75 -14.48
C ASN A 65 -25.04 -9.80 -14.51
N MET A 66 -24.37 -8.72 -14.91
CA MET A 66 -22.91 -8.60 -14.90
C MET A 66 -22.38 -7.68 -13.77
N ALA A 67 -23.12 -7.58 -12.66
CA ALA A 67 -22.57 -6.94 -11.47
C ALA A 67 -21.46 -7.84 -10.87
N PRO A 68 -20.37 -7.27 -10.34
CA PRO A 68 -19.34 -8.04 -9.65
C PRO A 68 -19.96 -8.98 -8.62
N ALA A 69 -19.46 -10.22 -8.53
CA ALA A 69 -20.07 -11.28 -7.75
C ALA A 69 -20.35 -10.87 -6.29
N MET A 70 -19.49 -10.04 -5.70
CA MET A 70 -19.68 -9.51 -4.34
C MET A 70 -20.89 -8.57 -4.20
N GLN A 71 -21.17 -7.75 -5.21
CA GLN A 71 -22.32 -6.84 -5.22
C GLN A 71 -23.62 -7.58 -5.56
N ALA A 72 -23.55 -8.60 -6.43
CA ALA A 72 -24.71 -9.40 -6.82
C ALA A 72 -25.30 -10.21 -5.64
N ARG A 73 -24.47 -10.74 -4.73
CA ARG A 73 -24.93 -11.57 -3.61
C ARG A 73 -25.90 -10.86 -2.68
N ASN A 74 -25.72 -9.55 -2.45
CA ASN A 74 -26.53 -8.79 -1.50
C ASN A 74 -27.64 -7.97 -2.17
N HIS A 75 -27.56 -7.73 -3.48
CA HIS A 75 -28.54 -6.96 -4.25
C HIS A 75 -29.43 -7.81 -5.16
N ALA A 76 -29.42 -9.14 -5.01
CA ALA A 76 -30.23 -10.06 -5.83
C ALA A 76 -31.75 -9.79 -5.75
N ALA A 77 -32.24 -9.30 -4.61
CA ALA A 77 -33.68 -9.07 -4.39
C ALA A 77 -34.14 -7.62 -4.67
N THR A 78 -33.26 -6.62 -4.52
CA THR A 78 -33.61 -5.20 -4.74
C THR A 78 -33.19 -4.67 -6.11
N GLY A 79 -32.37 -5.42 -6.85
CA GLY A 79 -31.64 -4.90 -8.00
C GLY A 79 -30.55 -3.90 -7.58
N VAL A 80 -29.65 -3.57 -8.50
CA VAL A 80 -28.63 -2.52 -8.30
C VAL A 80 -29.29 -1.18 -8.61
N PRO A 81 -29.33 -0.21 -7.67
CA PRO A 81 -29.97 1.08 -7.92
C PRO A 81 -29.29 1.81 -9.10
N ALA A 82 -30.10 2.35 -10.00
CA ALA A 82 -29.60 3.10 -11.15
C ALA A 82 -28.83 4.35 -10.65
N PRO A 83 -27.68 4.69 -11.29
CA PRO A 83 -26.90 5.83 -10.87
C PRO A 83 -27.73 7.11 -11.03
N VAL A 84 -27.89 7.86 -9.94
CA VAL A 84 -28.53 9.18 -9.95
C VAL A 84 -27.63 10.12 -10.75
N LYS A 85 -28.18 10.66 -11.84
CA LYS A 85 -27.50 11.60 -12.73
C LYS A 85 -27.43 12.98 -12.06
N PRO A 86 -26.31 13.73 -12.18
CA PRO A 86 -26.28 15.14 -11.81
C PRO A 86 -27.15 15.98 -12.77
#